data_AF-A0A2M7L2P6-F1
#
_entry.id   AF-A0A2M7L2P6-F1
#
_cell.length_a   1.000
_cell.length_b   1.000
_cell.length_c   1.000
_cell.angle_alpha   90.00
_cell.angle_beta   90.00
_cell.angle_gamma   90.00
#
_symmetry.space_group_name_H-M   'P 1'
#
loop_
_entity.id
_entity.type
_entity.pdbx_description
1 polymer ?
#
loop_
_entity_poly.entity_id
_entity_poly.type
_entity_poly.pdbx_seq_one_letter_code
_entity_poly.pdbx_strand_id
1 'polypeptide(L)'
;MDDPSLDIDKLLDEYFTGLYGKAGKPLKALYLDIEKTYCDPSLRPEDRLSGPALNWSCLGTAARMAKYAAWMGQAKVAADTDAHKANVRLFEKGVWEYMVAGRKQFVERQEAPIPSLTAPRVPKAGGDLSTVDWAKAADLGDKWYQRGGDQPSARQFSGRIAHDGEYLYLELTDACDTTKLEAAATVFPFDDWELFLANQRDIPYRQYAWGPTGLFTALSHGEVNFRRNVPLENPGVRVASDTSAPDKWVSRVAIPLDTGLPGGMKPGSTVYLNLLRVTSPAIAPGGGRLGLDTWVSFCTVHEVDRLGAVVLAE
;
A
#
# COMPACT_ATOMS: atom_id res chain seq x y z
N MET A 1 4.81 -22.49 -30.03
CA MET A 1 5.90 -23.33 -29.47
C MET A 1 5.20 -24.60 -29.04
N ASP A 2 4.88 -25.48 -29.99
CA ASP A 2 3.80 -26.48 -29.86
C ASP A 2 4.23 -27.89 -30.28
N ASP A 3 5.54 -28.12 -30.46
CA ASP A 3 6.11 -29.44 -30.73
C ASP A 3 6.66 -30.05 -29.43
N PRO A 4 5.96 -31.03 -28.83
CA PRO A 4 6.39 -31.67 -27.58
C PRO A 4 7.57 -32.63 -27.76
N SER A 5 8.05 -32.86 -29.01
CA SER A 5 9.18 -33.75 -29.28
C SER A 5 10.54 -33.05 -29.20
N LEU A 6 10.55 -31.73 -29.03
CA LEU A 6 11.78 -30.95 -28.93
C LEU A 6 12.54 -31.22 -27.64
N ASP A 7 13.86 -31.37 -27.77
CA ASP A 7 14.79 -31.44 -26.64
C ASP A 7 14.99 -30.04 -26.04
N ILE A 8 14.25 -29.76 -24.97
CA ILE A 8 14.26 -28.45 -24.31
C ILE A 8 15.64 -28.13 -23.70
N ASP A 9 16.36 -29.12 -23.18
CA ASP A 9 17.66 -28.90 -22.57
C ASP A 9 18.69 -28.44 -23.60
N LYS A 10 18.66 -29.08 -24.77
CA LYS A 10 19.47 -28.68 -25.92
C LYS A 10 19.10 -27.29 -26.42
N LEU A 11 17.82 -26.96 -26.55
CA LEU A 11 17.37 -25.62 -26.96
C LEU A 11 17.83 -24.54 -25.98
N LEU A 12 17.77 -24.81 -24.68
CA LEU A 12 18.26 -23.88 -23.66
C LEU A 12 19.79 -23.74 -23.73
N ASP A 13 20.53 -24.81 -23.97
CA ASP A 13 21.99 -24.72 -24.19
C ASP A 13 22.31 -23.87 -25.43
N GLU A 14 21.65 -24.11 -26.55
CA GLU A 14 21.83 -23.33 -27.78
C GLU A 14 21.49 -21.85 -27.58
N TYR A 15 20.39 -21.55 -26.88
CA TYR A 15 19.99 -20.19 -26.54
C TYR A 15 21.06 -19.49 -25.69
N PHE A 16 21.46 -20.10 -24.57
CA PHE A 16 22.38 -19.44 -23.63
C PHE A 16 23.81 -19.35 -24.19
N THR A 17 24.32 -20.40 -24.83
CA THR A 17 25.64 -20.36 -25.46
C THR A 17 25.65 -19.43 -26.67
N GLY A 18 24.60 -19.42 -27.49
CA GLY A 18 24.52 -18.57 -28.69
C GLY A 18 24.46 -17.08 -28.38
N LEU A 19 23.64 -16.67 -27.40
CA LEU A 19 23.47 -15.25 -27.06
C LEU A 19 24.56 -14.70 -26.14
N TYR A 20 25.14 -15.54 -25.28
CA TYR A 20 26.02 -15.07 -24.20
C TYR A 20 27.43 -15.68 -24.24
N GLY A 21 27.73 -16.59 -25.17
CA GLY A 21 29.01 -17.26 -25.28
C GLY A 21 29.41 -17.94 -23.98
N LYS A 22 30.61 -17.64 -23.47
CA LYS A 22 31.12 -18.18 -22.19
C LYS A 22 30.29 -17.76 -20.98
N ALA A 23 29.57 -16.64 -21.05
CA ALA A 23 28.65 -16.21 -20.00
C ALA A 23 27.34 -17.01 -19.99
N GLY A 24 27.06 -17.81 -21.03
CA GLY A 24 25.85 -18.62 -21.13
C GLY A 24 25.72 -19.63 -20.00
N LYS A 25 26.80 -20.31 -19.61
CA LYS A 25 26.78 -21.32 -18.54
C LYS A 25 26.32 -20.75 -17.18
N PRO A 26 26.93 -19.68 -16.63
CA PRO A 26 26.47 -19.10 -15.37
C PRO A 26 25.06 -18.50 -15.47
N LEU A 27 24.66 -17.92 -16.62
CA LEU A 27 23.29 -17.42 -16.79
C LEU A 27 22.24 -18.53 -16.86
N LYS A 28 22.52 -19.63 -17.57
CA LYS A 28 21.65 -20.83 -17.58
C LYS A 28 21.51 -21.40 -16.17
N ALA A 29 22.62 -21.50 -15.41
CA ALA A 29 22.57 -21.97 -14.03
C ALA A 29 21.70 -21.09 -13.13
N LEU A 30 21.83 -19.77 -13.25
CA LEU A 30 20.97 -18.82 -12.55
C LEU A 30 19.50 -18.99 -12.95
N TYR A 31 19.20 -19.04 -14.25
CA TYR A 31 17.85 -19.19 -14.77
C TYR A 31 17.17 -20.47 -14.26
N LEU A 32 17.85 -21.61 -14.39
CA LEU A 32 17.31 -22.91 -13.99
C LEU A 32 17.10 -23.00 -12.48
N ASP A 33 17.95 -22.39 -11.66
CA ASP A 33 17.77 -22.42 -10.20
C ASP A 33 16.62 -21.50 -9.75
N ILE A 34 16.40 -20.38 -10.44
CA ILE A 34 15.20 -19.56 -10.26
C ILE A 34 13.97 -20.38 -10.64
N GLU A 35 13.92 -20.93 -11.84
CA GLU A 35 12.79 -21.74 -12.31
C GLU A 35 12.49 -22.88 -11.33
N LYS A 36 13.50 -23.68 -10.97
CA LYS A 36 13.37 -24.74 -9.98
C LYS A 36 12.79 -24.22 -8.67
N THR A 37 13.31 -23.11 -8.15
CA THR A 37 12.83 -22.53 -6.88
C THR A 37 11.34 -22.15 -6.97
N TYR A 38 10.95 -21.49 -8.05
CA TYR A 38 9.57 -21.04 -8.23
C TYR A 38 8.62 -22.17 -8.65
N CYS A 39 9.10 -23.26 -9.23
CA CYS A 39 8.29 -24.41 -9.64
C CYS A 39 8.22 -25.52 -8.58
N ASP A 40 9.09 -25.51 -7.56
CA ASP A 40 9.13 -26.55 -6.53
C ASP A 40 7.96 -26.38 -5.52
N PRO A 41 6.98 -27.31 -5.48
CA PRO A 41 5.87 -27.23 -4.54
C PRO A 41 6.32 -27.43 -3.09
N SER A 42 7.44 -28.11 -2.84
CA SER A 42 7.95 -28.33 -1.47
C SER A 42 8.50 -27.05 -0.82
N LEU A 43 8.83 -26.04 -1.62
CA LEU A 43 9.24 -24.72 -1.14
C LEU A 43 8.05 -23.81 -0.83
N ARG A 44 6.81 -24.29 -0.95
CA ARG A 44 5.63 -23.52 -0.60
C ARG A 44 5.12 -23.94 0.79
N PRO A 45 4.88 -22.99 1.70
CA PRO A 45 4.32 -23.32 3.01
C PRO A 45 2.89 -23.87 2.88
N GLU A 46 2.46 -24.62 3.89
CA GLU A 46 1.07 -25.12 3.98
C GLU A 46 0.08 -23.97 4.10
N ASP A 47 0.46 -22.92 4.85
CA ASP A 47 -0.28 -21.66 4.88
C ASP A 47 -0.26 -21.01 3.50
N ARG A 48 -1.42 -20.53 3.03
CA ARG A 48 -1.57 -19.86 1.74
C ARG A 48 -0.89 -18.50 1.73
N LEU A 49 0.44 -18.47 1.61
CA LEU A 49 1.18 -17.26 1.29
C LEU A 49 1.01 -16.90 -0.19
N SER A 50 0.92 -15.61 -0.46
CA SER A 50 0.86 -15.06 -1.82
C SER A 50 1.61 -13.74 -1.93
N GLY A 51 1.80 -13.25 -3.16
CA GLY A 51 2.41 -11.96 -3.43
C GLY A 51 3.84 -11.81 -2.87
N PRO A 52 4.22 -10.60 -2.42
CA PRO A 52 5.57 -10.32 -1.91
C PRO A 52 6.01 -11.21 -0.74
N ALA A 53 5.08 -11.64 0.12
CA ALA A 53 5.38 -12.54 1.22
C ALA A 53 5.92 -13.88 0.69
N LEU A 54 5.18 -14.58 -0.16
CA LEU A 54 5.66 -15.82 -0.79
C LEU A 54 6.97 -15.59 -1.57
N ASN A 55 6.97 -14.55 -2.41
CA ASN A 55 8.08 -14.28 -3.33
C ASN A 55 9.39 -14.00 -2.61
N TRP A 56 9.37 -13.31 -1.47
CA TRP A 56 10.60 -12.85 -0.83
C TRP A 56 10.84 -13.50 0.53
N SER A 57 9.83 -13.74 1.37
CA SER A 57 10.09 -14.42 2.66
C SER A 57 10.51 -15.89 2.45
N CYS A 58 10.00 -16.53 1.39
CA CYS A 58 10.13 -17.96 1.19
C CYS A 58 10.95 -18.35 -0.05
N LEU A 59 10.63 -17.80 -1.22
CA LEU A 59 11.28 -18.20 -2.49
C LEU A 59 12.58 -17.42 -2.74
N GLY A 60 12.55 -16.09 -2.71
CA GLY A 60 13.68 -15.19 -2.89
C GLY A 60 14.39 -14.82 -1.58
N THR A 61 14.84 -15.81 -0.82
CA THR A 61 15.54 -15.58 0.46
C THR A 61 16.90 -14.90 0.27
N ALA A 62 17.45 -14.30 1.32
CA ALA A 62 18.77 -13.67 1.28
C ALA A 62 19.87 -14.64 0.79
N ALA A 63 19.83 -15.90 1.23
CA ALA A 63 20.78 -16.92 0.80
C ALA A 63 20.68 -17.24 -0.70
N ARG A 64 19.46 -17.38 -1.25
CA ARG A 64 19.27 -17.61 -2.69
C ARG A 64 19.67 -16.40 -3.51
N MET A 65 19.31 -15.19 -3.07
CA MET A 65 19.75 -13.95 -3.72
C MET A 65 21.27 -13.84 -3.77
N ALA A 66 21.99 -14.19 -2.69
CA ALA A 66 23.45 -14.21 -2.69
C ALA A 66 24.04 -15.23 -3.69
N LYS A 67 23.43 -16.42 -3.78
CA LYS A 67 23.80 -17.45 -4.77
C LYS A 67 23.60 -16.94 -6.21
N TYR A 68 22.46 -16.31 -6.50
CA TYR A 68 22.17 -15.71 -7.82
C TYR A 68 23.13 -14.58 -8.17
N ALA A 69 23.45 -13.71 -7.20
CA ALA A 69 24.43 -12.65 -7.39
C ALA A 69 25.80 -13.19 -7.82
N ALA A 70 26.24 -14.32 -7.25
CA ALA A 70 27.50 -14.96 -7.61
C ALA A 70 27.53 -15.43 -9.07
N TRP A 71 26.45 -16.04 -9.57
CA TRP A 71 26.36 -16.44 -10.98
C TRP A 71 26.27 -15.24 -11.92
N MET A 72 25.51 -14.21 -11.56
CA MET A 72 25.47 -12.95 -12.33
C MET A 72 26.87 -12.33 -12.43
N GLY A 73 27.64 -12.33 -11.33
CA GLY A 73 29.03 -11.89 -11.31
C GLY A 73 29.94 -12.72 -12.23
N GLN A 74 29.82 -14.05 -12.19
CA GLN A 74 30.56 -14.94 -13.09
C GLN A 74 30.22 -14.68 -14.56
N ALA A 75 28.94 -14.48 -14.90
CA ALA A 75 28.51 -14.16 -16.25
C ALA A 75 29.12 -12.85 -16.76
N LYS A 76 29.16 -11.80 -15.93
CA LYS A 76 29.75 -10.51 -16.28
C LYS A 76 31.25 -10.62 -16.56
N VAL A 77 31.98 -11.44 -15.81
CA VAL A 77 33.42 -11.69 -16.03
C VAL A 77 33.66 -12.55 -17.29
N ALA A 78 32.79 -13.52 -17.56
CA ALA A 78 32.97 -14.47 -18.67
C ALA A 78 32.59 -13.90 -20.05
N ALA A 79 31.84 -12.80 -20.13
CA ALA A 79 31.43 -12.19 -21.39
C ALA A 79 32.63 -11.65 -22.18
N ASP A 80 32.95 -12.31 -23.30
CA ASP A 80 34.22 -12.16 -24.01
C ASP A 80 34.15 -11.29 -25.28
N THR A 81 32.95 -10.95 -25.74
CA THR A 81 32.72 -10.01 -26.85
C THR A 81 31.80 -8.86 -26.42
N ASP A 82 31.81 -7.76 -27.16
CA ASP A 82 30.93 -6.63 -26.85
C ASP A 82 29.44 -6.97 -27.02
N ALA A 83 29.11 -7.85 -27.98
CA ALA A 83 27.76 -8.37 -28.15
C ALA A 83 27.33 -9.20 -26.92
N HIS A 84 28.19 -10.10 -26.43
CA HIS A 84 27.89 -10.89 -25.23
C HIS A 84 27.73 -10.00 -24.00
N LYS A 85 28.58 -8.99 -23.81
CA LYS A 85 28.47 -8.03 -22.71
C LYS A 85 27.15 -7.25 -22.77
N ALA A 86 26.75 -6.80 -23.96
CA ALA A 86 25.47 -6.12 -24.17
C ALA A 86 24.29 -7.03 -23.80
N ASN A 87 24.31 -8.29 -24.23
CA ASN A 87 23.27 -9.27 -23.89
C ASN A 87 23.22 -9.58 -22.39
N VAL A 88 24.38 -9.80 -21.75
CA VAL A 88 24.47 -10.00 -20.29
C VAL A 88 23.88 -8.79 -19.55
N ARG A 89 24.14 -7.57 -20.02
CA ARG A 89 23.55 -6.35 -19.43
C ARG A 89 22.02 -6.30 -19.59
N LEU A 90 21.48 -6.77 -20.70
CA LEU A 90 20.03 -6.88 -20.89
C LEU A 90 19.41 -7.90 -19.92
N PHE A 91 20.08 -9.04 -19.72
CA PHE A 91 19.65 -10.02 -18.72
C PHE A 91 19.71 -9.45 -17.29
N GLU A 92 20.82 -8.78 -16.95
CA GLU A 92 20.99 -8.11 -15.66
C GLU A 92 19.84 -7.12 -15.40
N LYS A 93 19.54 -6.26 -16.37
CA LYS A 93 18.46 -5.27 -16.27
C LYS A 93 17.07 -5.90 -16.20
N GLY A 94 16.79 -6.88 -17.05
CA GLY A 94 15.45 -7.45 -17.21
C GLY A 94 15.06 -8.44 -16.13
N VAL A 95 16.03 -9.13 -15.52
CA VAL A 95 15.79 -10.20 -14.55
C VAL A 95 16.41 -9.86 -13.21
N TRP A 96 17.73 -9.65 -13.17
CA TRP A 96 18.45 -9.56 -11.91
C TRP A 96 18.13 -8.29 -11.12
N GLU A 97 18.21 -7.12 -11.75
CA GLU A 97 17.91 -5.82 -11.12
C GLU A 97 16.47 -5.77 -10.62
N TYR A 98 15.52 -6.36 -11.35
CA TYR A 98 14.13 -6.49 -10.91
C TYR A 98 14.01 -7.31 -9.62
N MET A 99 14.70 -8.46 -9.54
CA MET A 99 14.68 -9.29 -8.35
C MET A 99 15.34 -8.61 -7.14
N VAL A 100 16.47 -7.93 -7.36
CA VAL A 100 17.16 -7.16 -6.32
C VAL A 100 16.27 -6.04 -5.80
N ALA A 101 15.63 -5.27 -6.69
CA ALA A 101 14.72 -4.20 -6.32
C ALA A 101 13.52 -4.73 -5.51
N GLY A 102 12.88 -5.82 -5.98
CA GLY A 102 11.76 -6.43 -5.28
C GLY A 102 12.12 -6.95 -3.89
N ARG A 103 13.27 -7.62 -3.74
CA ARG A 103 13.77 -8.07 -2.42
C ARG A 103 14.08 -6.90 -1.51
N LYS A 104 14.76 -5.87 -2.02
CA LYS A 104 15.10 -4.67 -1.26
C LYS A 104 13.83 -4.00 -0.72
N GLN A 105 12.86 -3.72 -1.59
CA GLN A 105 11.58 -3.13 -1.21
C GLN A 105 10.83 -3.98 -0.17
N PHE A 106 10.88 -5.31 -0.29
CA PHE A 106 10.27 -6.20 0.69
C PHE A 106 10.91 -6.08 2.08
N VAL A 107 12.24 -6.04 2.15
CA VAL A 107 12.96 -5.89 3.42
C VAL A 107 12.71 -4.53 4.03
N GLU A 108 12.83 -3.46 3.26
CA GLU A 108 12.54 -2.08 3.71
C GLU A 108 11.12 -1.96 4.26
N ARG A 109 10.15 -2.58 3.58
CA ARG A 109 8.76 -2.65 4.06
C ARG A 109 8.63 -3.35 5.41
N GLN A 110 9.33 -4.47 5.63
CA GLN A 110 9.25 -5.21 6.90
C GLN A 110 9.82 -4.40 8.07
N GLU A 111 10.88 -3.63 7.81
CA GLU A 111 11.58 -2.84 8.82
C GLU A 111 10.90 -1.49 9.07
N ALA A 112 10.13 -0.98 8.11
CA ALA A 112 9.45 0.31 8.23
C ALA A 112 8.48 0.32 9.43
N PRO A 113 8.51 1.36 10.28
CA PRO A 113 7.61 1.46 11.42
C PRO A 113 6.16 1.62 10.96
N ILE A 114 5.25 0.96 11.67
CA ILE A 114 3.81 1.17 11.54
C ILE A 114 3.39 2.15 12.64
N PRO A 115 2.73 3.28 12.31
CA PRO A 115 2.27 4.24 13.31
C PRO A 115 1.39 3.59 14.39
N SER A 116 1.54 4.10 15.62
CA SER A 116 0.72 3.72 16.76
C SER A 116 0.48 4.94 17.63
N LEU A 117 -0.77 5.20 18.01
CA LEU A 117 -1.15 6.32 18.87
C LEU A 117 -2.40 6.01 19.69
N THR A 118 -2.70 6.87 20.66
CA THR A 118 -3.94 6.82 21.45
C THR A 118 -4.87 7.93 21.00
N ALA A 119 -6.09 7.61 20.60
CA ALA A 119 -7.16 8.57 20.42
C ALA A 119 -7.71 8.95 21.81
N PRO A 120 -7.53 10.20 22.28
CA PRO A 120 -7.99 10.61 23.59
C PRO A 120 -9.52 10.71 23.63
N ARG A 121 -10.07 10.54 24.83
CA ARG A 121 -11.48 10.77 25.10
C ARG A 121 -11.76 12.25 25.30
N VAL A 122 -12.60 12.83 24.45
CA VAL A 122 -13.07 14.22 24.52
C VAL A 122 -14.47 14.30 25.17
N PRO A 123 -14.94 15.50 25.58
CA PRO A 123 -16.32 15.68 26.00
C PRO A 123 -17.32 15.19 24.95
N LYS A 124 -18.49 14.75 25.40
CA LYS A 124 -19.54 14.20 24.53
C LYS A 124 -19.95 15.21 23.45
N ALA A 125 -19.74 14.83 22.20
CA ALA A 125 -20.14 15.62 21.02
C ALA A 125 -21.29 14.94 20.25
N GLY A 126 -21.61 13.66 20.51
CA GLY A 126 -22.82 13.01 19.97
C GLY A 126 -22.86 12.94 18.44
N GLY A 127 -21.68 12.87 17.82
CA GLY A 127 -21.49 12.91 16.38
C GLY A 127 -21.65 14.31 15.76
N ASP A 128 -21.79 15.38 16.55
CA ASP A 128 -21.81 16.75 16.03
C ASP A 128 -20.38 17.29 15.89
N LEU A 129 -19.92 17.33 14.64
CA LEU A 129 -18.57 17.75 14.25
C LEU A 129 -18.23 19.19 14.63
N SER A 130 -19.25 20.05 14.86
CA SER A 130 -19.05 21.45 15.24
C SER A 130 -18.74 21.63 16.73
N THR A 131 -19.00 20.60 17.55
CA THR A 131 -18.87 20.66 19.02
C THR A 131 -17.66 19.91 19.56
N VAL A 132 -16.94 19.18 18.70
CA VAL A 132 -15.75 18.40 19.07
C VAL A 132 -14.64 19.34 19.53
N ASP A 133 -14.06 19.05 20.70
CA ASP A 133 -12.91 19.77 21.23
C ASP A 133 -11.61 19.30 20.56
N TRP A 134 -11.37 19.78 19.33
CA TRP A 134 -10.21 19.41 18.51
C TRP A 134 -8.86 19.80 19.12
N ALA A 135 -8.83 20.69 20.12
CA ALA A 135 -7.61 21.03 20.83
C ALA A 135 -7.14 19.90 21.77
N LYS A 136 -8.03 18.98 22.13
CA LYS A 136 -7.72 17.79 22.93
C LYS A 136 -7.48 16.53 22.11
N ALA A 137 -7.68 16.59 20.79
CA ALA A 137 -7.45 15.47 19.91
C ALA A 137 -5.94 15.17 19.77
N ALA A 138 -5.59 13.90 19.57
CA ALA A 138 -4.21 13.51 19.29
C ALA A 138 -3.84 13.88 17.86
N ASP A 139 -2.61 14.36 17.67
CA ASP A 139 -2.03 14.64 16.35
C ASP A 139 -1.60 13.33 15.67
N LEU A 140 -1.91 13.18 14.38
CA LEU A 140 -1.48 12.04 13.57
C LEU A 140 -0.01 12.14 13.13
N GLY A 141 0.63 13.30 13.35
CA GLY A 141 1.98 13.61 12.92
C GLY A 141 2.04 14.21 11.52
N ASP A 142 3.24 14.67 11.17
CA ASP A 142 3.57 15.31 9.89
C ASP A 142 4.11 14.32 8.84
N LYS A 143 4.32 13.05 9.22
CA LYS A 143 4.85 12.01 8.34
C LYS A 143 3.75 11.39 7.49
N TRP A 144 3.71 11.83 6.24
CA TRP A 144 2.89 11.26 5.17
C TRP A 144 3.79 10.78 4.04
N TYR A 145 3.32 9.81 3.26
CA TYR A 145 4.15 9.06 2.31
C TYR A 145 3.58 9.13 0.91
N GLN A 146 4.46 9.45 -0.03
CA GLN A 146 4.13 9.48 -1.45
C GLN A 146 3.77 8.08 -1.93
N ARG A 147 2.56 7.94 -2.49
CA ARG A 147 2.00 6.71 -3.06
C ARG A 147 2.02 5.50 -2.13
N GLY A 148 2.07 5.73 -0.81
CA GLY A 148 2.28 4.65 0.16
C GLY A 148 3.62 3.96 0.02
N GLY A 149 4.65 4.62 -0.51
CA GLY A 149 6.03 4.15 -0.47
C GLY A 149 6.75 4.53 0.82
N ASP A 150 8.05 4.75 0.71
CA ASP A 150 8.95 5.20 1.77
C ASP A 150 9.30 6.69 1.68
N GLN A 151 9.06 7.31 0.52
CA GLN A 151 9.35 8.71 0.29
C GLN A 151 8.32 9.60 1.00
N PRO A 152 8.75 10.69 1.66
CA PRO A 152 7.83 11.68 2.19
C PRO A 152 6.92 12.25 1.10
N SER A 153 5.67 12.53 1.45
CA SER A 153 4.75 13.30 0.62
C SER A 153 5.37 14.66 0.26
N ALA A 154 5.22 15.06 -0.99
CA ALA A 154 5.60 16.41 -1.44
C ALA A 154 4.54 17.47 -1.04
N ARG A 155 3.37 17.02 -0.56
CA ARG A 155 2.26 17.85 -0.09
C ARG A 155 2.24 17.86 1.45
N GLN A 156 1.62 18.88 2.02
CA GLN A 156 1.51 19.04 3.47
C GLN A 156 0.13 18.64 3.95
N PHE A 157 0.10 17.61 4.78
CA PHE A 157 -1.11 17.12 5.42
C PHE A 157 -0.97 17.17 6.93
N SER A 158 -2.09 17.36 7.60
CA SER A 158 -2.18 17.14 9.04
C SER A 158 -3.48 16.41 9.34
N GLY A 159 -3.52 15.76 10.50
CA GLY A 159 -4.76 15.20 10.97
C GLY A 159 -4.79 15.04 12.48
N ARG A 160 -6.00 14.93 12.99
CA ARG A 160 -6.28 14.76 14.41
C ARG A 160 -7.30 13.69 14.62
N ILE A 161 -7.21 13.01 15.75
CA ILE A 161 -8.10 11.90 16.10
C ILE A 161 -8.47 11.94 17.57
N ALA A 162 -9.74 11.65 17.87
CA ALA A 162 -10.29 11.60 19.22
C ALA A 162 -11.54 10.71 19.23
N HIS A 163 -12.08 10.38 20.41
CA HIS A 163 -13.41 9.79 20.51
C HIS A 163 -14.14 10.38 21.72
N ASP A 164 -15.47 10.29 21.78
CA ASP A 164 -16.24 10.65 22.99
C ASP A 164 -16.80 9.43 23.75
N GLY A 165 -16.55 8.24 23.21
CA GLY A 165 -17.10 6.97 23.72
C GLY A 165 -18.37 6.53 22.99
N GLU A 166 -18.90 7.35 22.07
CA GLU A 166 -19.98 6.99 21.15
C GLU A 166 -19.56 7.11 19.68
N TYR A 167 -18.65 8.04 19.37
CA TYR A 167 -18.09 8.23 18.03
C TYR A 167 -16.56 8.34 18.07
N LEU A 168 -15.92 7.82 17.03
CA LEU A 168 -14.54 8.13 16.64
C LEU A 168 -14.57 9.34 15.71
N TYR A 169 -13.75 10.34 16.01
CA TYR A 169 -13.65 11.58 15.26
C TYR A 169 -12.30 11.69 14.57
N LEU A 170 -12.29 12.09 13.29
CA LEU A 170 -11.10 12.52 12.59
C LEU A 170 -11.28 13.91 11.99
N GLU A 171 -10.24 14.74 12.06
CA GLU A 171 -10.08 15.96 11.28
C GLU A 171 -8.85 15.78 10.39
N LEU A 172 -8.99 15.99 9.08
CA LEU A 172 -7.92 15.90 8.10
C LEU A 172 -7.80 17.24 7.38
N THR A 173 -6.59 17.72 7.20
CA THR A 173 -6.31 18.97 6.49
C THR A 173 -5.32 18.74 5.37
N ASP A 174 -5.64 19.28 4.20
CA ASP A 174 -4.77 19.36 3.04
C ASP A 174 -4.49 20.84 2.73
N ALA A 175 -3.22 21.24 2.74
CA ALA A 175 -2.81 22.57 2.29
C ALA A 175 -2.79 22.61 0.75
N CYS A 176 -3.82 23.20 0.14
CA CYS A 176 -4.04 23.15 -1.29
C CYS A 176 -4.87 24.33 -1.81
N ASP A 177 -4.73 24.64 -3.10
CA ASP A 177 -5.62 25.56 -3.80
C ASP A 177 -7.01 24.93 -3.97
N THR A 178 -7.96 25.31 -3.11
CA THR A 178 -9.28 24.69 -3.06
C THR A 178 -10.14 25.02 -4.29
N THR A 179 -9.78 26.06 -5.04
CA THR A 179 -10.48 26.42 -6.28
C THR A 179 -10.23 25.45 -7.42
N LYS A 180 -9.20 24.59 -7.27
CA LYS A 180 -8.80 23.57 -8.24
C LYS A 180 -9.22 22.15 -7.84
N LEU A 181 -9.93 21.98 -6.72
CA LEU A 181 -10.39 20.67 -6.30
C LEU A 181 -11.41 20.11 -7.30
N GLU A 182 -11.21 18.86 -7.69
CA GLU A 182 -12.08 18.14 -8.62
C GLU A 182 -12.91 17.11 -7.86
N ALA A 183 -14.22 17.32 -7.80
CA ALA A 183 -15.14 16.34 -7.23
C ALA A 183 -15.53 15.29 -8.29
N ALA A 184 -15.66 14.03 -7.88
CA ALA A 184 -16.27 13.00 -8.72
C ALA A 184 -17.69 12.65 -8.25
N ALA A 185 -18.52 12.19 -9.19
CA ALA A 185 -19.92 11.83 -8.91
C ALA A 185 -20.07 10.64 -7.95
N THR A 186 -19.02 9.84 -7.78
CA THR A 186 -18.98 8.66 -6.90
C THR A 186 -17.88 8.75 -5.85
N VAL A 187 -17.47 9.97 -5.48
CA VAL A 187 -16.28 10.30 -4.67
C VAL A 187 -14.96 10.06 -5.43
N PHE A 188 -14.74 8.85 -5.93
CA PHE A 188 -13.56 8.48 -6.73
C PHE A 188 -13.70 8.91 -8.20
N PRO A 189 -12.59 9.17 -8.94
CA PRO A 189 -11.19 8.92 -8.57
C PRO A 189 -10.36 10.20 -8.36
N PHE A 190 -11.01 11.34 -8.14
CA PHE A 190 -10.34 12.65 -8.10
C PHE A 190 -10.03 13.06 -6.66
N ASP A 191 -10.33 14.30 -6.26
CA ASP A 191 -10.02 14.77 -4.94
C ASP A 191 -10.92 14.10 -3.90
N ASP A 192 -10.34 13.17 -3.15
CA ASP A 192 -10.99 12.53 -2.02
C ASP A 192 -10.01 12.27 -0.87
N TRP A 193 -10.60 12.08 0.31
CA TRP A 193 -9.98 11.38 1.42
C TRP A 193 -10.57 9.97 1.49
N GLU A 194 -9.73 8.98 1.75
CA GLU A 194 -10.17 7.62 2.06
C GLU A 194 -9.62 7.17 3.42
N LEU A 195 -10.49 6.58 4.22
CA LEU A 195 -10.15 5.92 5.47
C LEU A 195 -10.37 4.42 5.31
N PHE A 196 -9.32 3.64 5.54
CA PHE A 196 -9.39 2.20 5.69
C PHE A 196 -9.40 1.91 7.19
N LEU A 197 -10.44 1.25 7.70
CA LEU A 197 -10.65 1.01 9.12
C LEU A 197 -10.96 -0.47 9.36
N ALA A 198 -10.34 -1.08 10.37
CA ALA A 198 -10.48 -2.49 10.67
C ALA A 198 -10.26 -2.80 12.16
N ASN A 199 -10.75 -3.96 12.60
CA ASN A 199 -10.44 -4.52 13.93
C ASN A 199 -9.13 -5.33 13.92
N GLN A 200 -8.52 -5.53 12.74
CA GLN A 200 -7.29 -6.29 12.56
C GLN A 200 -6.53 -5.79 11.31
N ARG A 201 -5.25 -6.16 11.20
CA ARG A 201 -4.44 -5.92 9.99
C ARG A 201 -4.69 -6.97 8.91
N ASP A 202 -5.96 -7.17 8.57
CA ASP A 202 -6.41 -8.10 7.53
C ASP A 202 -7.88 -7.80 7.16
N ILE A 203 -8.43 -8.51 6.17
CA ILE A 203 -9.87 -8.58 5.94
C ILE A 203 -10.59 -9.28 7.13
N PRO A 204 -11.83 -8.88 7.48
CA PRO A 204 -12.60 -7.80 6.86
C PRO A 204 -12.19 -6.41 7.35
N TYR A 205 -12.41 -5.42 6.49
CA TYR A 205 -12.25 -4.00 6.80
C TYR A 205 -13.30 -3.16 6.07
N ARG A 206 -13.43 -1.90 6.48
CA ARG A 206 -14.29 -0.91 5.85
C ARG A 206 -13.48 0.22 5.25
N GLN A 207 -13.99 0.74 4.14
CA GLN A 207 -13.46 1.89 3.45
C GLN A 207 -14.52 2.99 3.47
N TYR A 208 -14.16 4.13 4.03
CA TYR A 208 -14.98 5.33 4.08
C TYR A 208 -14.29 6.40 3.25
N ALA A 209 -14.96 6.92 2.23
CA ALA A 209 -14.36 7.93 1.37
C ALA A 209 -15.28 9.13 1.20
N TRP A 210 -14.71 10.32 1.13
CA TRP A 210 -15.45 11.54 0.88
C TRP A 210 -14.67 12.57 0.07
N GLY A 211 -15.40 13.31 -0.75
CA GLY A 211 -14.86 14.35 -1.63
C GLY A 211 -15.02 15.76 -1.07
N PRO A 212 -14.53 16.80 -1.79
CA PRO A 212 -14.55 18.20 -1.37
C PRO A 212 -15.96 18.76 -1.19
N THR A 213 -16.96 18.17 -1.85
CA THR A 213 -18.38 18.55 -1.72
C THR A 213 -19.06 17.96 -0.49
N GLY A 214 -18.37 17.10 0.28
CA GLY A 214 -18.96 16.31 1.36
C GLY A 214 -19.72 15.08 0.85
N LEU A 215 -19.76 14.82 -0.47
CA LEU A 215 -20.24 13.55 -1.01
C LEU A 215 -19.45 12.41 -0.37
N PHE A 216 -20.16 11.37 0.06
CA PHE A 216 -19.62 10.30 0.88
C PHE A 216 -20.02 8.93 0.32
N THR A 217 -19.12 7.96 0.44
CA THR A 217 -19.40 6.55 0.17
C THR A 217 -18.77 5.66 1.24
N ALA A 218 -19.39 4.51 1.47
CA ALA A 218 -18.96 3.52 2.45
C ALA A 218 -19.01 2.13 1.82
N LEU A 219 -17.89 1.41 1.91
CA LEU A 219 -17.72 0.10 1.32
C LEU A 219 -17.21 -0.88 2.39
N SER A 220 -17.70 -2.10 2.35
CA SER A 220 -17.15 -3.23 3.10
C SER A 220 -16.33 -4.12 2.19
N HIS A 221 -15.29 -4.72 2.78
CA HIS A 221 -14.39 -5.65 2.12
C HIS A 221 -14.22 -6.87 3.00
N GLY A 222 -14.65 -8.03 2.51
CA GLY A 222 -14.56 -9.30 3.21
C GLY A 222 -15.80 -9.66 4.04
N GLU A 223 -16.63 -8.69 4.44
CA GLU A 223 -17.79 -8.92 5.32
C GLU A 223 -18.87 -9.82 4.69
N VAL A 224 -19.06 -9.73 3.37
CA VAL A 224 -20.13 -10.46 2.67
C VAL A 224 -19.55 -11.45 1.67
N ASN A 225 -19.47 -12.73 2.05
CA ASN A 225 -18.93 -13.81 1.23
C ASN A 225 -17.52 -13.50 0.68
N PHE A 226 -16.66 -12.87 1.48
CA PHE A 226 -15.32 -12.45 1.10
C PHE A 226 -15.26 -11.46 -0.10
N ARG A 227 -16.39 -10.86 -0.48
CA ARG A 227 -16.46 -9.89 -1.58
C ARG A 227 -15.83 -8.56 -1.18
N ARG A 228 -15.26 -7.87 -2.18
CA ARG A 228 -14.74 -6.50 -2.06
C ARG A 228 -15.74 -5.50 -2.62
N ASN A 229 -15.60 -4.22 -2.23
CA ASN A 229 -16.41 -3.11 -2.72
C ASN A 229 -17.93 -3.31 -2.53
N VAL A 230 -18.35 -3.92 -1.43
CA VAL A 230 -19.78 -4.11 -1.14
C VAL A 230 -20.31 -2.84 -0.46
N PRO A 231 -21.24 -2.09 -1.07
CA PRO A 231 -21.77 -0.86 -0.48
C PRO A 231 -22.40 -1.11 0.89
N LEU A 232 -22.16 -0.20 1.83
CA LEU A 232 -22.80 -0.20 3.13
C LEU A 232 -24.01 0.74 3.11
N GLU A 233 -25.17 0.21 3.47
CA GLU A 233 -26.37 1.02 3.66
C GLU A 233 -26.35 1.68 5.05
N ASN A 234 -26.48 3.02 5.08
CA ASN A 234 -26.65 3.82 6.30
C ASN A 234 -25.66 3.50 7.43
N PRO A 235 -24.33 3.66 7.22
CA PRO A 235 -23.32 3.30 8.24
C PRO A 235 -23.31 4.23 9.47
N GLY A 236 -24.17 5.25 9.52
CA GLY A 236 -24.23 6.24 10.59
C GLY A 236 -23.08 7.26 10.61
N VAL A 237 -22.14 7.15 9.66
CA VAL A 237 -21.01 8.07 9.50
C VAL A 237 -21.49 9.45 9.06
N ARG A 238 -20.92 10.49 9.67
CA ARG A 238 -21.21 11.89 9.35
C ARG A 238 -19.95 12.56 8.84
N VAL A 239 -20.05 13.31 7.74
CA VAL A 239 -18.93 14.01 7.12
C VAL A 239 -19.26 15.50 6.99
N ALA A 240 -18.28 16.35 7.29
CA ALA A 240 -18.27 17.75 6.93
C ALA A 240 -17.00 18.04 6.12
N SER A 241 -17.17 18.65 4.95
CA SER A 241 -16.08 19.09 4.09
C SER A 241 -16.11 20.60 3.97
N ASP A 242 -15.03 21.26 4.37
CA ASP A 242 -14.87 22.71 4.36
C ASP A 242 -13.76 23.11 3.37
N THR A 243 -14.19 23.67 2.25
CA THR A 243 -13.33 24.25 1.20
C THR A 243 -13.49 25.77 1.12
N SER A 244 -14.01 26.41 2.18
CA SER A 244 -14.28 27.86 2.19
C SER A 244 -13.00 28.70 2.20
N ALA A 245 -11.92 28.16 2.76
CA ALA A 245 -10.59 28.76 2.67
C ALA A 245 -9.95 28.44 1.31
N PRO A 246 -9.36 29.42 0.61
CA PRO A 246 -8.77 29.21 -0.72
C PRO A 246 -7.50 28.35 -0.72
N ASP A 247 -6.84 28.20 0.43
CA ASP A 247 -5.51 27.63 0.60
C ASP A 247 -5.49 26.34 1.45
N LYS A 248 -6.65 25.86 1.90
CA LYS A 248 -6.76 24.61 2.65
C LYS A 248 -8.13 23.95 2.52
N TRP A 249 -8.11 22.64 2.39
CA TRP A 249 -9.29 21.80 2.53
C TRP A 249 -9.27 21.10 3.89
N VAL A 250 -10.30 21.34 4.71
CA VAL A 250 -10.48 20.68 6.01
C VAL A 250 -11.68 19.73 5.92
N SER A 251 -11.47 18.48 6.30
CA SER A 251 -12.51 17.47 6.40
C SER A 251 -12.66 16.99 7.83
N ARG A 252 -13.88 16.80 8.30
CA ARG A 252 -14.19 16.21 9.60
C ARG A 252 -15.15 15.05 9.43
N VAL A 253 -14.90 13.97 10.15
CA VAL A 253 -15.75 12.78 10.11
C VAL A 253 -16.02 12.25 11.52
N ALA A 254 -17.25 11.80 11.75
CA ALA A 254 -17.68 11.12 12.96
C ALA A 254 -18.17 9.72 12.58
N ILE A 255 -17.57 8.71 13.18
CA ILE A 255 -17.84 7.30 12.89
C ILE A 255 -18.43 6.70 14.16
N PRO A 256 -19.68 6.21 14.15
CA PRO A 256 -20.27 5.58 15.33
C PRO A 256 -19.41 4.42 15.80
N LEU A 257 -19.13 4.32 17.10
CA LEU A 257 -18.35 3.22 17.64
C LEU A 257 -19.11 1.88 17.50
N ASP A 258 -20.42 1.87 17.62
CA ASP A 258 -21.25 0.66 17.54
C ASP A 258 -21.39 0.10 16.12
N THR A 259 -21.57 0.96 15.12
CA THR A 259 -21.82 0.56 13.73
C THR A 259 -20.67 0.85 12.79
N GLY A 260 -19.60 1.52 13.22
CA GLY A 260 -18.44 1.87 12.38
C GLY A 260 -17.60 0.68 11.93
N LEU A 261 -17.65 -0.43 12.67
CA LEU A 261 -17.02 -1.71 12.28
C LEU A 261 -17.93 -2.88 12.68
N PRO A 262 -17.81 -4.05 12.02
CA PRO A 262 -18.45 -5.27 12.49
C PRO A 262 -18.03 -5.59 13.93
N GLY A 263 -19.00 -5.79 14.82
CA GLY A 263 -18.76 -6.03 16.25
C GLY A 263 -18.47 -4.76 17.08
N GLY A 264 -18.45 -3.59 16.44
CA GLY A 264 -18.22 -2.30 17.06
C GLY A 264 -16.76 -2.07 17.51
N MET A 265 -16.53 -0.86 17.98
CA MET A 265 -15.30 -0.33 18.57
C MET A 265 -15.60 0.03 20.03
N LYS A 266 -14.64 -0.15 20.94
CA LYS A 266 -14.85 0.11 22.36
C LYS A 266 -13.75 1.00 22.95
N PRO A 267 -14.06 1.92 23.87
CA PRO A 267 -13.03 2.52 24.72
C PRO A 267 -12.12 1.43 25.32
N GLY A 268 -10.81 1.69 25.35
CA GLY A 268 -9.77 0.73 25.74
C GLY A 268 -9.35 -0.27 24.64
N SER A 269 -10.09 -0.38 23.53
CA SER A 269 -9.73 -1.29 22.42
C SER A 269 -8.78 -0.65 21.41
N THR A 270 -8.09 -1.49 20.63
CA THR A 270 -7.29 -1.05 19.49
C THR A 270 -8.08 -1.25 18.21
N VAL A 271 -8.14 -0.21 17.38
CA VAL A 271 -8.58 -0.29 15.98
C VAL A 271 -7.39 -0.01 15.08
N TYR A 272 -7.47 -0.45 13.83
CA TYR A 272 -6.40 -0.28 12.85
C TYR A 272 -6.89 0.57 11.69
N LEU A 273 -6.11 1.57 11.29
CA LEU A 273 -6.46 2.43 10.17
C LEU A 273 -5.32 2.89 9.29
N ASN A 274 -5.64 3.29 8.07
CA ASN A 274 -4.79 4.11 7.20
C ASN A 274 -5.66 5.18 6.54
N LEU A 275 -5.01 6.30 6.22
CA LEU A 275 -5.64 7.47 5.60
C LEU A 275 -4.95 7.72 4.27
N LEU A 276 -5.74 7.90 3.23
CA LEU A 276 -5.28 8.19 1.88
C LEU A 276 -5.84 9.53 1.43
N ARG A 277 -5.01 10.28 0.71
CA ARG A 277 -5.41 11.45 -0.06
C ARG A 277 -5.22 11.15 -1.54
N VAL A 278 -6.30 11.01 -2.30
CA VAL A 278 -6.23 10.90 -3.77
C VAL A 278 -6.29 12.29 -4.36
N THR A 279 -5.25 12.73 -5.03
CA THR A 279 -5.13 14.13 -5.50
C THR A 279 -5.40 14.22 -7.00
N SER A 280 -6.29 15.12 -7.42
CA SER A 280 -6.57 15.33 -8.84
C SER A 280 -5.35 15.83 -9.63
N PRO A 281 -5.31 15.64 -10.96
CA PRO A 281 -4.19 16.11 -11.78
C PRO A 281 -3.98 17.63 -11.72
N ALA A 282 -5.01 18.41 -11.37
CA ALA A 282 -4.95 19.87 -11.28
C ALA A 282 -4.07 20.38 -10.13
N ILE A 283 -3.95 19.63 -9.05
CA ILE A 283 -3.16 20.02 -7.86
C ILE A 283 -2.08 18.99 -7.48
N ALA A 284 -2.01 17.85 -8.16
CA ALA A 284 -0.96 16.85 -7.94
C ALA A 284 0.44 17.40 -8.28
N PRO A 285 1.47 17.15 -7.44
CA PRO A 285 2.85 17.49 -7.75
C PRO A 285 3.31 16.86 -9.06
N GLY A 286 3.89 17.67 -9.96
CA GLY A 286 4.37 17.23 -11.28
C GLY A 286 3.32 17.27 -12.40
N GLY A 287 2.04 17.49 -12.09
CA GLY A 287 0.94 17.68 -13.06
C GLY A 287 0.57 16.45 -13.89
N GLY A 288 -0.67 16.41 -14.37
CA GLY A 288 -1.11 15.50 -15.44
C GLY A 288 -1.34 14.02 -15.05
N ARG A 289 -1.26 13.67 -13.77
CA ARG A 289 -1.64 12.35 -13.23
C ARG A 289 -2.27 12.49 -11.85
N LEU A 290 -3.06 11.50 -11.45
CA LEU A 290 -3.53 11.39 -10.07
C LEU A 290 -2.36 11.24 -9.11
N GLY A 291 -2.36 12.06 -8.06
CA GLY A 291 -1.53 11.89 -6.87
C GLY A 291 -2.19 10.91 -5.90
N LEU A 292 -1.37 10.28 -5.06
CA LEU A 292 -1.83 9.46 -3.96
C LEU A 292 -0.81 9.60 -2.86
N ASP A 293 -1.26 9.91 -1.65
CA ASP A 293 -0.41 10.03 -0.47
C ASP A 293 -1.11 9.32 0.71
N THR A 294 -0.33 8.69 1.58
CA THR A 294 -0.86 7.88 2.70
C THR A 294 -0.26 8.30 4.03
N TRP A 295 -0.98 8.07 5.12
CA TRP A 295 -0.45 8.27 6.47
C TRP A 295 0.55 7.18 6.85
N VAL A 296 0.33 5.95 6.42
CA VAL A 296 1.22 4.81 6.69
C VAL A 296 2.09 4.47 5.49
N SER A 297 3.40 4.29 5.71
CA SER A 297 4.35 3.84 4.67
C SER A 297 4.12 2.38 4.27
N PHE A 298 4.44 2.07 3.01
CA PHE A 298 4.23 0.74 2.40
C PHE A 298 2.79 0.21 2.56
N CYS A 299 1.81 1.13 2.55
CA CYS A 299 0.40 0.85 2.78
C CYS A 299 -0.44 1.71 1.83
N THR A 300 -0.66 1.21 0.61
CA THR A 300 -1.50 1.83 -0.41
C THR A 300 -2.95 1.29 -0.39
N VAL A 301 -3.73 1.59 -1.42
CA VAL A 301 -5.14 1.17 -1.56
C VAL A 301 -5.27 -0.34 -1.35
N HIS A 302 -6.12 -0.75 -0.41
CA HIS A 302 -6.39 -2.15 -0.05
C HIS A 302 -5.21 -2.94 0.54
N GLU A 303 -4.09 -2.30 0.92
CA GLU A 303 -2.98 -2.94 1.65
C GLU A 303 -3.19 -2.88 3.16
N VAL A 304 -4.10 -3.71 3.68
CA VAL A 304 -4.55 -3.63 5.09
C VAL A 304 -3.67 -4.39 6.09
N ASP A 305 -2.61 -5.06 5.65
CA ASP A 305 -1.68 -5.77 6.54
C ASP A 305 -0.74 -4.81 7.31
N ARG A 306 -0.79 -3.52 7.00
CA ARG A 306 0.05 -2.48 7.61
C ARG A 306 -0.71 -1.31 8.23
N LEU A 307 -2.02 -1.42 8.41
CA LEU A 307 -2.80 -0.36 9.05
C LEU A 307 -2.19 0.07 10.41
N GLY A 308 -2.10 1.39 10.62
CA GLY A 308 -1.64 2.02 11.85
C GLY A 308 -2.55 1.67 13.02
N ALA A 309 -1.98 1.51 14.22
CA ALA A 309 -2.75 1.17 15.41
C ALA A 309 -3.26 2.43 16.13
N VAL A 310 -4.53 2.44 16.49
CA VAL A 310 -5.15 3.50 17.28
C VAL A 310 -5.82 2.87 18.49
N VAL A 311 -5.29 3.17 19.67
CA VAL A 311 -5.92 2.78 20.95
C VAL A 311 -6.96 3.82 21.30
N LEU A 312 -8.21 3.42 21.51
CA LEU A 312 -9.23 4.30 22.07
C LEU A 312 -8.98 4.41 23.58
N ALA A 313 -8.82 5.62 24.11
CA ALA A 313 -8.71 5.82 25.55
C ALA A 313 -9.99 5.32 26.28
N GLU A 314 -9.89 5.05 27.59
CA GLU A 314 -11.06 4.69 28.42
C GLU A 314 -12.02 5.87 28.65
#